data_AF-A0A438CHD8-F1
#
_entry.id   AF-A0A438CHD8-F1
#
_cell.length_a   1.000
_cell.length_b   1.000
_cell.length_c   1.000
_cell.angle_alpha   90.00
_cell.angle_beta   90.00
_cell.angle_gamma   90.00
#
_symmetry.space_group_name_H-M   'P 1'
#
loop_
_entity.id
_entity.type
_entity.pdbx_description
1 polymer ?
#
loop_
_entity_poly.entity_id
_entity_poly.type
_entity_poly.pdbx_seq_one_letter_code
_entity_poly.pdbx_strand_id
1 'polypeptide(L)'
;MNHKPQNSKLNSELQNGDEDQDLLLIIQREIGFKKITNQFQDKLGQGGYGTVYKGKLSNEVLVAVKILSNSKGNGEEFINEVRTMGRIHHVNVVCLVGFCADGFSRALIYEFLPNESLEKFIFSTTIKNRSLGWKKLQDIALGIAQRN
;
A
#
# COMPACT_ATOMS: atom_id res chain seq x y z
N MET A 1 1.08 -12.03 29.43
CA MET A 1 2.01 -12.71 28.50
C MET A 1 2.54 -11.66 27.54
N ASN A 2 3.82 -11.34 27.63
CA ASN A 2 4.47 -10.27 26.86
C ASN A 2 4.87 -10.80 25.48
N HIS A 3 4.03 -10.59 24.45
CA HIS A 3 4.47 -10.76 23.07
C HIS A 3 5.40 -9.59 22.70
N LYS A 4 6.72 -9.82 22.73
CA LYS A 4 7.69 -8.93 22.10
C LYS A 4 7.42 -8.89 20.58
N PRO A 5 7.58 -7.71 19.95
CA PRO A 5 6.85 -7.35 18.74
C PRO A 5 7.46 -7.98 17.49
N GLN A 6 6.61 -8.36 16.53
CA GLN A 6 6.96 -8.91 15.21
C GLN A 6 8.05 -8.11 14.45
N ASN A 7 8.32 -6.86 14.85
CA ASN A 7 9.44 -6.05 14.39
C ASN A 7 10.80 -6.75 14.50
N SER A 8 11.06 -7.56 15.53
CA SER A 8 12.35 -8.23 15.66
C SER A 8 12.57 -9.31 14.59
N LYS A 9 11.50 -9.99 14.16
CA LYS A 9 11.54 -11.03 13.12
C LYS A 9 11.66 -10.43 11.72
N LEU A 10 10.90 -9.36 11.46
CA LEU A 10 11.00 -8.59 10.21
C LEU A 10 12.40 -7.98 10.03
N ASN A 11 12.97 -7.41 11.10
CA ASN A 11 14.32 -6.85 11.07
C ASN A 11 15.41 -7.91 10.83
N SER A 12 15.28 -9.12 11.40
CA SER A 12 16.25 -10.20 11.17
C SER A 12 16.18 -10.80 9.77
N GLU A 13 14.99 -10.79 9.14
CA GLU A 13 14.79 -11.35 7.79
C GLU A 13 15.16 -10.36 6.67
N LEU A 14 15.19 -9.05 6.96
CA LEU A 14 15.61 -7.98 6.04
C LEU A 14 17.12 -7.68 6.04
N GLN A 15 17.91 -8.30 6.93
CA GLN A 15 19.34 -8.01 7.10
C GLN A 15 20.29 -8.69 6.09
N ASN A 16 19.76 -9.42 5.10
CA ASN A 16 20.59 -10.09 4.09
C ASN A 16 20.72 -9.25 2.81
N GLY A 17 21.60 -8.25 2.89
CA GLY A 17 22.47 -7.70 1.83
C GLY A 17 21.88 -7.29 0.47
N ASP A 18 21.40 -6.05 0.36
CA ASP A 18 21.44 -5.24 -0.88
C ASP A 18 21.13 -3.75 -0.57
N GLU A 19 21.39 -2.85 -1.53
CA GLU A 19 21.23 -1.38 -1.48
C GLU A 19 19.80 -0.87 -1.12
N ASP A 20 18.87 -1.78 -0.85
CA ASP A 20 17.51 -1.59 -0.27
C ASP A 20 17.48 -0.85 1.09
N GLN A 21 18.62 -0.38 1.59
CA GLN A 21 18.78 0.33 2.86
C GLN A 21 18.16 1.74 2.85
N ASP A 22 17.95 2.37 1.69
CA ASP A 22 17.24 3.65 1.59
C ASP A 22 15.72 3.51 1.83
N LEU A 23 15.12 2.39 1.44
CA LEU A 23 13.73 2.04 1.75
C LEU A 23 13.54 1.79 3.26
N LEU A 24 14.54 1.17 3.90
CA LEU A 24 14.58 0.92 5.34
C LEU A 24 14.61 2.22 6.17
N LEU A 25 15.19 3.30 5.62
CA LEU A 25 15.32 4.60 6.28
C LEU A 25 13.98 5.33 6.47
N ILE A 26 13.00 5.11 5.58
CA ILE A 26 11.64 5.70 5.68
C ILE A 26 10.79 4.95 6.73
N ILE A 27 11.05 3.65 6.90
CA ILE A 27 10.20 2.69 7.62
C ILE A 27 10.20 2.85 9.16
N GLN A 28 11.22 3.46 9.78
CA GLN A 28 11.32 3.48 11.25
C GLN A 28 10.77 4.72 11.97
N ARG A 29 10.54 5.85 11.29
CA ARG A 29 10.46 7.14 12.01
C ARG A 29 9.25 8.04 11.79
N GLU A 30 8.42 7.85 10.78
CA GLU A 30 7.31 8.78 10.57
C GLU A 30 5.98 8.27 11.12
N ILE A 31 5.59 8.87 12.25
CA ILE A 31 4.23 9.35 12.54
C ILE A 31 3.12 8.30 12.43
N GLY A 32 2.47 7.97 13.56
CA GLY A 32 1.33 7.04 13.58
C GLY A 32 0.32 7.34 12.47
N PHE A 33 -0.06 6.29 11.72
CA PHE A 33 -0.88 6.37 10.51
C PHE A 33 -2.16 7.20 10.66
N LYS A 34 -2.69 7.35 11.89
CA LYS A 34 -3.77 8.30 12.22
C LYS A 34 -3.49 9.73 11.78
N LYS A 35 -2.28 10.24 11.94
CA LYS A 35 -1.93 11.60 11.53
C LYS A 35 -1.72 11.68 10.02
N ILE A 36 -1.10 10.67 9.40
CA ILE A 36 -0.94 10.59 7.94
C ILE A 36 -2.30 10.60 7.25
N THR A 37 -3.30 9.89 7.78
CA THR A 37 -4.66 9.80 7.21
C THR A 37 -5.60 10.91 7.63
N ASN A 38 -5.10 11.96 8.30
CA ASN A 38 -5.93 13.01 8.88
C ASN A 38 -7.13 12.45 9.68
N GLN A 39 -6.86 11.50 10.58
CA GLN A 39 -7.85 10.78 11.37
C GLN A 39 -8.83 9.95 10.52
N PHE A 40 -8.34 9.32 9.44
CA PHE A 40 -9.11 8.43 8.55
C PHE A 40 -10.27 9.11 7.80
N GLN A 41 -10.16 10.42 7.54
CA GLN A 41 -11.25 11.17 6.90
C GLN A 41 -11.55 10.71 5.47
N ASP A 42 -10.51 10.48 4.66
CA ASP A 42 -10.64 10.25 3.23
C ASP A 42 -10.52 8.77 2.87
N LYS A 43 -11.62 8.02 2.98
CA LYS A 43 -11.65 6.61 2.59
C LYS A 43 -11.63 6.44 1.06
N LEU A 44 -10.66 5.72 0.53
CA LEU A 44 -10.51 5.41 -0.89
C LEU A 44 -11.18 4.09 -1.28
N GLY A 45 -11.14 3.10 -0.39
CA GLY A 45 -11.71 1.77 -0.65
C GLY A 45 -11.64 0.84 0.55
N GLN A 46 -12.32 -0.30 0.46
CA GLN A 46 -12.30 -1.35 1.49
C GLN A 46 -12.52 -2.73 0.85
N GLY A 47 -11.80 -3.73 1.35
CA GLY A 47 -11.96 -5.13 0.97
C GLY A 47 -11.68 -6.06 2.14
N GLY A 48 -11.58 -7.38 1.88
CA GLY A 48 -11.37 -8.39 2.92
C GLY A 48 -10.07 -8.22 3.72
N TYR A 49 -9.05 -7.64 3.09
CA TYR A 49 -7.71 -7.46 3.65
C TYR A 49 -7.48 -6.11 4.33
N GLY A 50 -8.51 -5.25 4.41
CA GLY A 50 -8.39 -3.96 5.10
C GLY A 50 -9.09 -2.80 4.40
N THR A 51 -8.80 -1.60 4.90
CA THR A 51 -9.36 -0.34 4.42
C THR A 51 -8.25 0.59 3.96
N VAL A 52 -8.44 1.24 2.82
CA VAL A 52 -7.48 2.17 2.23
C VAL A 52 -7.98 3.60 2.41
N TYR A 53 -7.11 4.46 2.92
CA TYR A 53 -7.35 5.88 3.11
C TYR A 53 -6.35 6.71 2.32
N LYS A 54 -6.77 7.90 1.89
CA LYS A 54 -5.83 8.92 1.42
C LYS A 54 -5.09 9.46 2.64
N GLY A 55 -3.82 9.75 2.46
CA GLY A 55 -2.99 10.37 3.47
C GLY A 55 -1.98 11.33 2.87
N LYS A 56 -1.26 12.00 3.76
CA LYS A 56 -0.24 12.98 3.42
C LYS A 56 0.93 12.88 4.40
N LEU A 57 2.13 12.74 3.85
CA LEU A 57 3.38 12.73 4.60
C LEU A 57 3.79 14.16 5.00
N SER A 58 4.75 14.30 5.91
CA SER A 58 5.20 15.61 6.42
C SER A 58 5.82 16.52 5.34
N ASN A 59 6.36 15.94 4.27
CA ASN A 59 6.89 16.62 3.08
C ASN A 59 5.82 16.92 2.02
N GLU A 60 4.54 16.87 2.40
CA GLU A 60 3.39 17.14 1.54
C GLU A 60 3.10 16.09 0.45
N VAL A 61 3.83 14.98 0.43
CA VAL A 61 3.60 13.87 -0.53
C VAL A 61 2.31 13.14 -0.19
N LEU A 62 1.44 12.98 -1.19
CA LEU A 62 0.21 12.21 -1.07
C LEU A 62 0.49 10.71 -1.11
N VAL A 63 -0.17 9.98 -0.22
CA VAL A 63 -0.03 8.52 -0.09
C VAL A 63 -1.38 7.83 0.03
N ALA A 64 -1.40 6.53 -0.28
CA ALA A 64 -2.50 5.64 0.05
C ALA A 64 -2.11 4.77 1.25
N VAL A 65 -2.86 4.85 2.34
CA VAL A 65 -2.60 4.12 3.58
C VAL A 65 -3.58 2.97 3.71
N LYS A 66 -3.12 1.74 3.48
CA LYS A 66 -3.88 0.51 3.66
C LYS A 66 -3.74 0.03 5.09
N ILE A 67 -4.78 0.23 5.89
CA ILE A 67 -4.90 -0.32 7.24
C ILE A 67 -5.37 -1.77 7.10
N LEU A 68 -4.52 -2.71 7.50
CA LEU A 68 -4.87 -4.11 7.45
C LEU A 68 -5.93 -4.42 8.51
N SER A 69 -6.93 -5.21 8.12
CA SER A 69 -7.84 -5.80 9.11
C SER A 69 -7.02 -6.62 10.11
N ASN A 70 -7.42 -6.64 11.39
CA ASN A 70 -6.78 -7.55 12.36
C ASN A 70 -6.99 -8.98 11.88
N SER A 71 -6.00 -9.53 11.18
CA SER A 71 -6.03 -10.94 10.80
C SER A 71 -5.87 -11.73 12.10
N LYS A 72 -6.66 -12.80 12.25
CA LYS A 72 -6.61 -13.70 13.41
C LYS A 72 -5.29 -14.51 13.48
N GLY A 73 -4.26 -14.10 12.75
CA GLY A 73 -3.02 -14.82 12.51
C GLY A 73 -1.79 -14.16 13.11
N ASN A 74 -0.63 -14.74 12.82
CA ASN A 74 0.67 -14.35 13.34
C ASN A 74 1.33 -13.16 12.61
N GLY A 75 0.58 -12.43 11.78
CA GLY A 75 1.06 -11.30 10.98
C GLY A 75 1.79 -11.67 9.68
N GLU A 76 1.79 -12.92 9.25
CA GLU A 76 2.49 -13.36 8.03
C GLU A 76 2.03 -12.64 6.76
N GLU A 77 0.74 -12.34 6.60
CA GLU A 77 0.24 -11.58 5.44
C GLU A 77 0.91 -10.21 5.33
N PHE A 78 1.10 -9.52 6.44
CA PHE A 78 1.79 -8.24 6.49
C PHE A 78 3.27 -8.39 6.09
N ILE A 79 3.96 -9.37 6.66
CA ILE A 79 5.37 -9.63 6.36
C ILE A 79 5.56 -10.00 4.88
N ASN A 80 4.68 -10.85 4.35
CA ASN A 80 4.71 -11.26 2.95
C ASN A 80 4.45 -10.09 2.00
N GLU A 81 3.48 -9.21 2.32
CA GLU A 81 3.21 -8.03 1.50
C GLU A 81 4.39 -7.06 1.53
N VAL A 82 4.97 -6.76 2.71
CA VAL A 82 6.18 -5.92 2.82
C VAL A 82 7.35 -6.51 2.03
N ARG A 83 7.66 -7.80 2.22
CA ARG A 83 8.80 -8.47 1.56
C ARG A 83 8.65 -8.51 0.04
N THR A 84 7.43 -8.70 -0.44
CA THR A 84 7.16 -8.83 -1.86
C THR A 84 7.08 -7.46 -2.52
N MET A 85 6.24 -6.57 -2.00
CA MET A 85 6.02 -5.25 -2.59
C MET A 85 7.22 -4.31 -2.41
N GLY A 86 8.01 -4.46 -1.36
CA GLY A 86 9.24 -3.67 -1.17
C GLY A 86 10.32 -3.96 -2.21
N ARG A 87 10.24 -5.07 -2.93
CA ARG A 87 11.21 -5.45 -3.98
C ARG A 87 10.68 -5.20 -5.40
N ILE A 88 9.38 -4.93 -5.54
CA ILE A 88 8.77 -4.74 -6.86
C ILE A 88 8.84 -3.27 -7.23
N HIS A 89 9.70 -2.97 -8.20
CA HIS A 89 9.74 -1.69 -8.88
C HIS A 89 9.39 -1.93 -10.35
N HIS A 90 8.14 -1.63 -10.73
CA HIS A 90 7.63 -1.80 -12.08
C HIS A 90 6.68 -0.65 -12.40
N VAL A 91 6.77 -0.08 -13.61
CA VAL A 91 5.98 1.11 -14.02
C VAL A 91 4.46 0.93 -13.89
N ASN A 92 3.97 -0.29 -14.05
CA ASN A 92 2.55 -0.66 -13.93
C ASN A 92 2.15 -1.26 -12.56
N VAL A 93 3.02 -1.20 -11.55
CA VAL A 93 2.73 -1.66 -10.18
C VAL A 93 2.91 -0.51 -9.21
N VAL A 94 1.92 -0.30 -8.34
CA VAL A 94 1.99 0.76 -7.32
C VAL A 94 3.15 0.47 -6.34
N CYS A 95 3.99 1.48 -6.09
CA CYS A 95 5.15 1.32 -5.24
C CYS A 95 4.77 1.38 -3.76
N LEU A 96 5.33 0.46 -2.97
CA LEU A 96 5.32 0.55 -1.51
C LEU A 96 6.32 1.63 -1.09
N VAL A 97 5.84 2.65 -0.39
CA VAL A 97 6.66 3.75 0.15
C VAL A 97 7.15 3.41 1.55
N GLY A 98 6.36 2.66 2.32
CA GLY A 98 6.73 2.25 3.68
C GLY A 98 5.64 1.47 4.37
N PHE A 99 5.82 1.22 5.67
CA PHE A 99 4.83 0.53 6.49
C PHE A 99 4.86 1.04 7.93
N CYS A 100 3.81 0.73 8.68
CA CYS A 100 3.74 0.99 10.12
C CYS A 100 3.30 -0.28 10.85
N ALA A 101 4.01 -0.63 11.92
CA ALA A 101 3.69 -1.72 12.82
C ALA A 101 3.67 -1.23 14.26
N ASP A 102 2.49 -0.81 14.73
CA ASP A 102 2.27 -0.31 16.09
C ASP A 102 1.37 -1.28 16.87
N GLY A 103 1.95 -2.01 17.83
CA GLY A 103 1.25 -3.03 18.60
C GLY A 103 0.67 -4.14 17.72
N PHE A 104 -0.66 -4.23 17.64
CA PHE A 104 -1.38 -5.13 16.72
C PHE A 104 -1.85 -4.44 15.43
N SER A 105 -1.73 -3.11 15.36
CA SER A 105 -2.13 -2.36 14.17
C SER A 105 -1.03 -2.44 13.12
N ARG A 106 -1.42 -2.74 11.88
CA ARG A 106 -0.52 -2.83 10.73
C ARG A 106 -1.05 -1.95 9.61
N ALA A 107 -0.17 -1.16 9.01
CA ALA A 107 -0.50 -0.34 7.86
C ALA A 107 0.61 -0.43 6.80
N LEU A 108 0.19 -0.37 5.55
CA LEU A 108 1.08 -0.26 4.39
C LEU A 108 0.84 1.11 3.74
N ILE A 109 1.92 1.77 3.35
CA ILE A 109 1.90 3.12 2.79
C ILE A 109 2.38 2.99 1.35
N TYR A 110 1.51 3.31 0.40
CA TYR A 110 1.76 3.24 -1.02
C TYR A 110 1.75 4.65 -1.63
N GLU A 111 2.35 4.79 -2.81
CA GLU A 111 2.15 5.98 -3.63
C GLU A 111 0.66 6.22 -3.90
N PHE A 112 0.24 7.48 -3.84
CA PHE A 112 -1.14 7.82 -4.18
C PHE A 112 -1.32 7.89 -5.69
N LEU A 113 -2.19 7.04 -6.22
CA LEU A 113 -2.63 7.12 -7.61
C LEU A 113 -3.83 8.08 -7.70
N PRO A 114 -3.74 9.20 -8.47
CA PRO A 114 -4.80 10.20 -8.54
C PRO A 114 -6.01 9.73 -9.34
N ASN A 115 -5.81 8.73 -10.19
CA ASN A 115 -6.91 8.09 -10.90
C ASN A 115 -7.55 7.05 -10.00
N GLU A 116 -8.88 7.04 -10.02
CA GLU A 116 -9.70 6.09 -9.30
C GLU A 116 -9.43 4.63 -9.72
N SER A 117 -9.97 3.68 -8.96
CA SER A 117 -9.87 2.26 -9.32
C SER A 117 -10.46 1.99 -10.71
N LEU A 118 -9.85 1.04 -11.42
CA LEU A 118 -10.34 0.58 -12.73
C LEU A 118 -11.79 0.11 -12.67
N GLU A 119 -12.21 -0.47 -11.55
CA GLU A 119 -13.60 -0.84 -11.25
C GLU A 119 -14.57 0.34 -11.46
N LYS A 120 -14.22 1.54 -10.96
CA LYS A 120 -15.06 2.73 -11.14
C LYS A 120 -15.18 3.15 -12.61
N PHE A 121 -14.18 2.87 -13.45
CA PHE A 121 -14.24 3.20 -14.87
C PHE A 121 -14.96 2.13 -15.71
N ILE A 122 -14.89 0.86 -15.32
CA ILE A 122 -15.56 -0.25 -16.02
C ILE A 122 -17.05 -0.30 -15.68
N PHE A 123 -17.41 -0.10 -14.40
CA PHE A 123 -18.77 -0.33 -13.91
C PHE A 123 -19.56 0.96 -13.63
N SER A 124 -19.02 2.15 -13.92
CA SER A 124 -19.80 3.40 -13.75
C SER A 124 -20.96 3.45 -14.75
N THR A 125 -22.17 3.26 -14.24
CA THR A 125 -23.43 3.40 -14.99
C THR A 125 -23.94 4.84 -15.07
N THR A 126 -23.30 5.76 -14.34
CA THR A 126 -23.87 7.09 -14.01
C THR A 126 -23.24 8.26 -14.77
N ILE A 127 -22.09 8.08 -15.43
CA ILE A 127 -21.43 9.20 -16.15
C ILE A 127 -21.12 8.76 -17.59
N LYS A 128 -21.94 9.23 -18.54
CA LYS A 128 -21.85 8.94 -20.00
C LYS A 128 -20.49 9.27 -20.65
N ASN A 129 -19.58 9.95 -19.94
CA ASN A 129 -18.25 10.37 -20.41
C ASN A 129 -17.06 9.76 -19.65
N ARG A 130 -17.26 8.71 -18.83
CA ARG A 130 -16.17 8.02 -18.12
C ARG A 130 -15.87 6.60 -18.61
N SER A 131 -16.54 6.12 -19.66
CA SER A 131 -16.23 4.79 -20.20
C SER A 131 -14.85 4.79 -20.84
N LEU A 132 -14.03 3.80 -20.46
CA LEU A 132 -12.76 3.56 -21.13
C LEU A 132 -13.06 3.01 -22.53
N GLY A 133 -12.64 3.72 -23.57
CA GLY A 133 -12.72 3.20 -24.94
C GLY A 133 -11.90 1.92 -25.08
N TRP A 134 -12.27 1.07 -26.03
CA TRP A 134 -11.64 -0.24 -26.26
C TRP A 134 -10.11 -0.18 -26.35
N LYS A 135 -9.59 0.82 -27.08
CA LYS A 135 -8.15 1.06 -27.18
C LYS A 135 -7.49 1.26 -25.82
N LYS A 136 -8.09 2.06 -24.94
CA LYS A 136 -7.55 2.33 -23.60
C LYS A 136 -7.61 1.10 -22.70
N LEU A 137 -8.67 0.30 -22.82
CA LEU A 137 -8.77 -0.99 -22.13
C LEU A 137 -7.68 -1.97 -22.58
N GLN A 138 -7.42 -2.02 -23.89
CA GLN A 138 -6.33 -2.82 -24.45
C GLN A 138 -4.97 -2.37 -23.92
N ASP A 139 -4.71 -1.05 -23.89
CA ASP A 139 -3.47 -0.50 -23.34
C ASP A 139 -3.28 -0.88 -21.86
N ILE A 140 -4.35 -0.80 -21.05
CA ILE A 140 -4.32 -1.19 -19.64
C ILE A 140 -4.03 -2.69 -19.51
N ALA A 141 -4.71 -3.53 -20.30
CA ALA A 141 -4.49 -4.99 -20.28
C ALA A 141 -3.06 -5.36 -20.68
N LEU A 142 -2.51 -4.72 -21.71
CA LEU A 142 -1.12 -4.89 -22.13
C LEU A 142 -0.15 -4.44 -21.04
N GLY A 143 -0.42 -3.32 -20.38
CA GLY A 143 0.38 -2.83 -19.25
C GLY A 143 0.41 -3.81 -18.08
N ILE A 144 -0.73 -4.41 -17.73
CA ILE A 144 -0.81 -5.44 -16.68
C ILE A 144 -0.03 -6.69 -17.06
N ALA A 145 -0.08 -7.09 -18.33
CA ALA A 145 0.61 -8.28 -18.84
C ALA A 145 2.11 -8.07 -19.10
N GLN A 146 2.59 -6.84 -19.05
CA GLN A 146 3.98 -6.51 -19.30
C GLN A 146 4.88 -7.15 -18.23
N ARG A 147 5.90 -7.87 -18.69
CA ARG A 147 6.95 -8.44 -17.84
C ARG A 147 8.13 -7.47 -17.82
N ASN A 148 8.73 -7.26 -16.64
CA ASN A 148 10.06 -6.64 -16.52
C ASN A 148 11.12 -7.48 -17.25
#